data_AF-A0A9D5JKA5-F1
#
_entry.id   AF-A0A9D5JKA5-F1
#
_cell.length_a   1.000
_cell.length_b   1.000
_cell.length_c   1.000
_cell.angle_alpha   90.00
_cell.angle_beta   90.00
_cell.angle_gamma   90.00
#
_symmetry.space_group_name_H-M   'P 1'
#
loop_
_entity.id
_entity.type
_entity.pdbx_description
1 polymer ?
#
loop_
_entity_poly.entity_id
_entity_poly.type
_entity_poly.pdbx_seq_one_letter_code
_entity_poly.pdbx_strand_id
1 'polypeptide(L)'
;MPQTSGSMAGNATDCALVEQALHRIASVDVMDGRALVRMPVMYPSGANCSVEVETNKDTCRVSDMGFGLVEAEYTGATEYYAKAARDASQACGTEFDGNAVVALGVPVSRLESAIVCVANASNQAAHEAIRIASDQKSRRRNGEVFDQAISVSGEEHVAESADIEGRGNATRDALNWTAREAIPCAPARQSRRESNDEVFDRVIRVFGEESVAKSAEIKGRSTAWKAHNVVTLPSRHLAIFEYMTEHHNSVSNKFFMFSDIRKAHETISLNAVVADVALLGPKTQIVADVANLISINAGEVQYRHYAEALRTAASRHATDSRT
;
A
#
# COMPACT_ATOMS: atom_id res chain seq x y z
N MET A 1 -52.58 7.73 -27.96
CA MET A 1 -51.77 8.00 -26.75
C MET A 1 -51.31 6.65 -26.21
N PRO A 2 -50.11 6.16 -26.52
CA PRO A 2 -49.62 4.89 -25.98
C PRO A 2 -49.02 5.14 -24.59
N GLN A 3 -49.53 4.44 -23.58
CA GLN A 3 -48.91 4.40 -22.25
C GLN A 3 -47.75 3.41 -22.29
N THR A 4 -46.53 3.91 -22.11
CA THR A 4 -45.33 3.10 -21.92
C THR A 4 -45.28 2.65 -20.46
N SER A 5 -45.80 1.45 -20.19
CA SER A 5 -45.58 0.73 -18.94
C SER A 5 -44.12 0.29 -18.86
N GLY A 6 -43.28 1.14 -18.27
CA GLY A 6 -41.87 0.86 -17.99
C GLY A 6 -41.73 -0.24 -16.94
N SER A 7 -40.98 -1.28 -17.29
CA SER A 7 -40.64 -2.42 -16.45
C SER A 7 -39.88 -1.98 -15.19
N MET A 8 -40.50 -2.12 -14.02
CA MET A 8 -39.91 -1.88 -12.69
C MET A 8 -39.17 -3.10 -12.13
N ALA A 9 -39.03 -4.19 -12.89
CA ALA A 9 -38.47 -5.45 -12.41
C ALA A 9 -36.94 -5.44 -12.19
N GLY A 10 -36.24 -4.35 -12.56
CA GLY A 10 -34.78 -4.24 -12.41
C GLY A 10 -34.29 -3.87 -11.00
N ASN A 11 -35.10 -3.24 -10.14
CA ASN A 11 -34.59 -2.61 -8.92
C ASN A 11 -34.43 -3.56 -7.71
N ALA A 12 -35.16 -4.68 -7.66
CA ALA A 12 -35.12 -5.57 -6.50
C ALA A 12 -33.82 -6.40 -6.42
N THR A 13 -33.24 -6.76 -7.56
CA THR A 13 -31.98 -7.52 -7.63
C THR A 13 -30.78 -6.68 -7.19
N ASP A 14 -30.79 -5.38 -7.49
CA ASP A 14 -29.69 -4.48 -7.13
C ASP A 14 -29.60 -4.24 -5.61
N CYS A 15 -30.74 -4.10 -4.92
CA CYS A 15 -30.76 -3.95 -3.46
C CYS A 15 -30.17 -5.17 -2.74
N ALA A 16 -30.53 -6.39 -3.18
CA ALA A 16 -30.01 -7.63 -2.58
C ALA A 16 -28.49 -7.78 -2.79
N LEU A 17 -27.97 -7.38 -3.96
CA LEU A 17 -26.54 -7.40 -4.24
C LEU A 17 -25.77 -6.40 -3.36
N VAL A 18 -26.33 -5.21 -3.13
CA VAL A 18 -25.73 -4.19 -2.23
C VAL A 18 -25.74 -4.68 -0.78
N GLU A 19 -26.85 -5.24 -0.29
CA GLU A 19 -26.95 -5.79 1.06
C GLU A 19 -25.93 -6.92 1.28
N GLN A 20 -25.80 -7.84 0.32
CA GLN A 20 -24.81 -8.91 0.38
C GLN A 20 -23.37 -8.38 0.33
N ALA A 21 -23.11 -7.27 -0.37
CA ALA A 21 -21.81 -6.61 -0.37
C ALA A 21 -21.51 -5.98 1.00
N LEU A 22 -22.49 -5.32 1.61
CA LEU A 22 -22.34 -4.74 2.95
C LEU A 22 -22.07 -5.80 4.01
N HIS A 23 -22.74 -6.96 3.95
CA HIS A 23 -22.47 -8.09 4.85
C HIS A 23 -21.06 -8.69 4.71
N ARG A 24 -20.41 -8.55 3.55
CA ARG A 24 -19.01 -8.96 3.38
C ARG A 24 -18.01 -7.93 3.92
N ILE A 25 -18.43 -6.66 3.98
CA ILE A 25 -17.60 -5.55 4.46
C ILE A 25 -17.71 -5.44 5.99
N ALA A 26 -18.91 -5.61 6.53
CA ALA A 26 -19.19 -5.60 7.95
C ALA A 26 -19.87 -6.91 8.37
N SER A 27 -19.28 -7.59 9.35
CA SER A 27 -19.77 -8.87 9.86
C SER A 27 -19.70 -8.90 11.38
N VAL A 28 -20.56 -9.71 11.99
CA VAL A 28 -20.58 -9.94 13.44
C VAL A 28 -20.40 -11.43 13.69
N ASP A 29 -19.36 -11.77 14.45
CA ASP A 29 -19.08 -13.12 14.91
C ASP A 29 -19.35 -13.18 16.43
N VAL A 30 -20.08 -14.17 16.92
CA VAL A 30 -20.37 -14.32 18.37
C VAL A 30 -19.57 -15.49 18.94
N MET A 31 -18.77 -15.22 19.97
CA MET A 31 -17.90 -16.21 20.64
C MET A 31 -17.92 -15.98 22.15
N ASP A 32 -18.20 -17.03 22.94
CA ASP A 32 -18.17 -17.00 24.41
C ASP A 32 -18.96 -15.84 25.05
N GLY A 33 -20.11 -15.50 24.47
CA GLY A 33 -20.96 -14.41 24.96
C GLY A 33 -20.46 -13.00 24.59
N ARG A 34 -19.44 -12.90 23.76
CA ARG A 34 -18.91 -11.64 23.20
C ARG A 34 -19.22 -11.57 21.71
N ALA A 35 -19.44 -10.36 21.21
CA ALA A 35 -19.60 -10.13 19.78
C ALA A 35 -18.34 -9.45 19.24
N LEU A 36 -17.72 -10.06 18.23
CA LEU A 36 -16.64 -9.48 17.45
C LEU A 36 -17.24 -8.85 16.20
N VAL A 37 -17.18 -7.52 16.11
CA VAL A 37 -17.74 -6.74 15.00
C VAL A 37 -16.60 -6.31 14.09
N ARG A 38 -16.61 -6.78 12.84
CA ARG A 38 -15.70 -6.30 11.79
C ARG A 38 -16.28 -5.04 11.17
N MET A 39 -15.49 -3.98 11.18
CA MET A 39 -15.90 -2.66 10.72
C MET A 39 -15.32 -2.34 9.33
N PRO A 40 -16.01 -1.53 8.50
CA PRO A 40 -15.49 -0.98 7.24
C PRO A 40 -14.39 0.08 7.43
N VAL A 41 -13.64 0.02 8.55
CA VAL A 41 -12.54 0.94 8.87
C VAL A 41 -11.27 0.13 8.68
N MET A 42 -10.36 0.58 7.81
CA MET A 42 -9.14 -0.17 7.48
C MET A 42 -7.91 0.45 8.14
N TYR A 43 -7.14 -0.35 8.87
CA TYR A 43 -5.80 0.01 9.31
C TYR A 43 -4.86 0.30 8.13
N PRO A 44 -3.72 0.96 8.37
CA PRO A 44 -2.70 1.21 7.35
C PRO A 44 -2.22 -0.04 6.59
N SER A 45 -2.25 -1.23 7.21
CA SER A 45 -1.95 -2.51 6.57
C SER A 45 -2.98 -2.94 5.51
N GLY A 46 -4.18 -2.35 5.53
CA GLY A 46 -5.35 -2.80 4.77
C GLY A 46 -6.22 -3.81 5.51
N ALA A 47 -5.85 -4.21 6.74
CA ALA A 47 -6.70 -5.05 7.58
C ALA A 47 -7.93 -4.27 8.08
N ASN A 48 -9.08 -4.94 8.18
CA ASN A 48 -10.28 -4.37 8.78
C ASN A 48 -10.12 -4.24 10.30
N CYS A 49 -10.53 -3.10 10.84
CA CYS A 49 -10.67 -2.88 12.26
C CYS A 49 -11.77 -3.80 12.80
N SER A 50 -11.45 -4.52 13.88
CA SER A 50 -12.40 -5.37 14.57
C SER A 50 -12.56 -4.87 16.00
N VAL A 51 -13.79 -4.81 16.49
CA VAL A 51 -14.08 -4.42 17.87
C VAL A 51 -14.80 -5.53 18.61
N GLU A 52 -14.37 -5.81 19.83
CA GLU A 52 -15.06 -6.68 20.78
C GLU A 52 -16.14 -5.87 21.49
N VAL A 53 -17.35 -6.43 21.55
CA VAL A 53 -18.49 -5.92 22.29
C VAL A 53 -18.87 -6.94 23.35
N GLU A 54 -18.85 -6.50 24.60
CA GLU A 54 -19.29 -7.25 25.77
C GLU A 54 -20.48 -6.53 26.42
N THR A 55 -21.64 -7.17 26.44
CA THR A 55 -22.88 -6.60 26.99
C THR A 55 -23.12 -7.07 28.43
N ASN A 56 -23.46 -6.15 29.32
CA ASN A 56 -23.86 -6.43 30.70
C ASN A 56 -25.14 -5.68 31.05
N LYS A 57 -26.27 -6.40 30.99
CA LYS A 57 -27.63 -5.86 31.23
C LYS A 57 -27.92 -4.63 30.37
N ASP A 58 -27.78 -3.45 30.95
CA ASP A 58 -28.12 -2.16 30.35
C ASP A 58 -26.90 -1.40 29.82
N THR A 59 -25.69 -1.91 30.04
CA THR A 59 -24.44 -1.30 29.57
C THR A 59 -23.63 -2.27 28.72
N CYS A 60 -22.67 -1.74 27.98
CA CYS A 60 -21.72 -2.49 27.18
C CYS A 60 -20.30 -1.91 27.30
N ARG A 61 -19.34 -2.78 27.06
CA ARG A 61 -17.92 -2.48 26.88
C ARG A 61 -17.59 -2.73 25.41
N VAL A 62 -16.93 -1.77 24.78
CA VAL A 62 -16.43 -1.88 23.41
C VAL A 62 -14.91 -1.71 23.42
N SER A 63 -14.17 -2.57 22.74
CA SER A 63 -12.70 -2.58 22.74
C SER A 63 -12.16 -2.92 21.36
N ASP A 64 -11.06 -2.28 20.93
CA ASP A 64 -10.31 -2.67 19.73
C ASP A 64 -9.38 -3.88 19.96
N MET A 65 -9.36 -4.43 21.18
CA MET A 65 -8.49 -5.54 21.61
C MET A 65 -6.99 -5.29 21.37
N GLY A 66 -6.57 -4.03 21.25
CA GLY A 66 -5.19 -3.67 20.97
C GLY A 66 -4.76 -3.88 19.52
N PHE A 67 -5.68 -4.09 18.58
CA PHE A 67 -5.32 -4.24 17.17
C PHE A 67 -4.59 -3.01 16.60
N GLY A 68 -4.93 -1.80 17.04
CA GLY A 68 -4.19 -0.61 16.64
C GLY A 68 -2.73 -0.63 17.11
N LEU A 69 -2.45 -1.21 18.29
CA LEU A 69 -1.09 -1.38 18.80
C LEU A 69 -0.33 -2.42 17.97
N VAL A 70 -0.96 -3.56 17.67
CA VAL A 70 -0.38 -4.62 16.82
C VAL A 70 0.03 -4.06 15.45
N GLU A 71 -0.78 -3.17 14.86
CA GLU A 71 -0.47 -2.48 13.62
C GLU A 71 0.75 -1.55 13.73
N ALA A 72 0.84 -0.81 14.84
CA ALA A 72 2.03 0.00 15.13
C ALA A 72 3.27 -0.87 15.36
N GLU A 73 3.15 -2.01 16.05
CA GLU A 73 4.25 -2.96 16.24
C GLU A 73 4.74 -3.53 14.92
N TYR A 74 3.82 -3.95 14.05
CA TYR A 74 4.15 -4.51 12.74
C TYR A 74 4.97 -3.56 11.86
N THR A 75 4.81 -2.25 12.07
CA THR A 75 5.47 -1.18 11.32
C THR A 75 6.66 -0.58 12.05
N GLY A 76 6.99 -1.06 13.26
CA GLY A 76 8.08 -0.52 14.08
C GLY A 76 7.78 0.87 14.66
N ALA A 77 6.51 1.18 14.87
CA ALA A 77 6.00 2.46 15.37
C ALA A 77 5.48 2.40 16.82
N THR A 78 5.74 1.30 17.54
CA THR A 78 5.26 1.05 18.91
C THR A 78 5.55 2.22 19.87
N GLU A 79 6.74 2.81 19.78
CA GLU A 79 7.18 3.91 20.66
C GLU A 79 6.32 5.19 20.54
N TYR A 80 5.61 5.36 19.43
CA TYR A 80 4.75 6.52 19.18
C TYR A 80 3.26 6.24 19.46
N TYR A 81 2.88 4.96 19.58
CA TYR A 81 1.47 4.57 19.63
C TYR A 81 0.76 5.07 20.89
N ALA A 82 1.34 4.91 22.07
CA ALA A 82 0.67 5.25 23.33
C ALA A 82 0.30 6.74 23.45
N LYS A 83 1.06 7.64 22.81
CA LYS A 83 0.67 9.06 22.73
C LYS A 83 -0.46 9.25 21.73
N ALA A 84 -0.31 8.71 20.51
CA ALA A 84 -1.31 8.81 19.45
C ALA A 84 -2.68 8.26 19.88
N ALA A 85 -2.69 7.12 20.59
CA ALA A 85 -3.90 6.48 21.11
C ALA A 85 -4.61 7.32 22.17
N ARG A 86 -3.88 8.00 23.06
CA ARG A 86 -4.47 8.92 24.05
C ARG A 86 -5.11 10.13 23.36
N ASP A 87 -4.39 10.75 22.42
CA ASP A 87 -4.88 11.91 21.68
C ASP A 87 -6.14 11.55 20.86
N ALA A 88 -6.12 10.41 20.16
CA ALA A 88 -7.26 9.91 19.38
C ALA A 88 -8.46 9.53 20.26
N SER A 89 -8.21 8.90 21.40
CA SER A 89 -9.26 8.50 22.35
C SER A 89 -9.97 9.71 22.94
N GLN A 90 -9.21 10.74 23.32
CA GLN A 90 -9.76 12.00 23.81
C GLN A 90 -10.68 12.67 22.77
N ALA A 91 -10.30 12.63 21.49
CA ALA A 91 -11.11 13.21 20.40
C ALA A 91 -12.41 12.43 20.15
N CYS A 92 -12.43 11.11 20.39
CA CYS A 92 -13.58 10.25 20.13
C CYS A 92 -14.45 9.97 21.36
N GLY A 93 -14.08 10.48 22.54
CA GLY A 93 -14.77 10.20 23.80
C GLY A 93 -14.61 8.76 24.27
N THR A 94 -13.46 8.15 23.98
CA THR A 94 -13.05 6.82 24.44
C THR A 94 -11.86 6.92 25.40
N GLU A 95 -11.43 5.80 25.95
CA GLU A 95 -10.27 5.70 26.83
C GLU A 95 -9.18 4.82 26.19
N PHE A 96 -7.93 5.03 26.60
CA PHE A 96 -6.81 4.17 26.23
C PHE A 96 -6.22 3.56 27.51
N ASP A 97 -6.25 2.23 27.63
CA ASP A 97 -5.84 1.52 28.86
C ASP A 97 -4.35 1.14 28.90
N GLY A 98 -3.58 1.57 27.89
CA GLY A 98 -2.18 1.21 27.71
C GLY A 98 -1.95 0.15 26.63
N ASN A 99 -2.98 -0.63 26.30
CA ASN A 99 -2.94 -1.66 25.27
C ASN A 99 -4.01 -1.46 24.20
N ALA A 100 -5.24 -1.15 24.62
CA ALA A 100 -6.43 -1.07 23.78
C ALA A 100 -7.14 0.29 23.91
N VAL A 101 -7.85 0.66 22.84
CA VAL A 101 -8.84 1.73 22.86
C VAL A 101 -10.17 1.13 23.31
N VAL A 102 -10.77 1.70 24.35
CA VAL A 102 -11.96 1.14 25.00
C VAL A 102 -13.03 2.20 25.25
N ALA A 103 -14.30 1.80 25.17
CA ALA A 103 -15.44 2.55 25.68
C ALA A 103 -16.13 1.71 26.77
N LEU A 104 -16.14 2.22 28.00
CA LEU A 104 -16.63 1.49 29.18
C LEU A 104 -18.00 2.03 29.63
N GLY A 105 -18.88 1.13 30.09
CA GLY A 105 -20.15 1.51 30.70
C GLY A 105 -21.12 2.21 29.74
N VAL A 106 -21.00 1.98 28.44
CA VAL A 106 -21.82 2.62 27.42
C VAL A 106 -23.23 2.06 27.50
N PRO A 107 -24.30 2.87 27.62
CA PRO A 107 -25.67 2.36 27.54
C PRO A 107 -25.90 1.59 26.23
N VAL A 108 -26.61 0.47 26.26
CA VAL A 108 -26.87 -0.33 25.04
C VAL A 108 -27.55 0.51 23.94
N SER A 109 -28.30 1.55 24.29
CA SER A 109 -28.89 2.53 23.36
C SER A 109 -27.89 3.43 22.63
N ARG A 110 -26.60 3.33 22.94
CA ARG A 110 -25.49 4.07 22.30
C ARG A 110 -24.40 3.14 21.76
N LEU A 111 -24.70 1.83 21.65
CA LEU A 111 -23.73 0.83 21.24
C LEU A 111 -23.12 1.14 19.86
N GLU A 112 -23.93 1.58 18.90
CA GLU A 112 -23.48 1.89 17.54
C GLU A 112 -22.45 3.03 17.53
N SER A 113 -22.69 4.07 18.34
CA SER A 113 -21.75 5.19 18.47
C SER A 113 -20.44 4.74 19.11
N ALA A 114 -20.48 3.89 20.13
CA ALA A 114 -19.27 3.39 20.78
C ALA A 114 -18.44 2.50 19.85
N ILE A 115 -19.07 1.62 19.07
CA ILE A 115 -18.42 0.81 18.03
C ILE A 115 -17.65 1.69 17.04
N VAL A 116 -18.30 2.73 16.51
CA VAL A 116 -17.68 3.65 15.55
C VAL A 116 -16.56 4.46 16.19
N CYS A 117 -16.75 4.99 17.40
CA CYS A 117 -15.74 5.77 18.10
C CYS A 117 -14.47 4.96 18.38
N VAL A 118 -14.61 3.73 18.91
CA VAL A 118 -13.47 2.85 19.21
C VAL A 118 -12.72 2.48 17.92
N ALA A 119 -13.44 2.09 16.85
CA ALA A 119 -12.82 1.73 15.58
C ALA A 119 -12.04 2.89 14.95
N ASN A 120 -12.63 4.09 14.93
CA ASN A 120 -11.98 5.28 14.38
C ASN A 120 -10.78 5.73 15.22
N ALA A 121 -10.91 5.74 16.55
CA ALA A 121 -9.81 6.11 17.44
C ALA A 121 -8.62 5.14 17.31
N SER A 122 -8.88 3.83 17.27
CA SER A 122 -7.85 2.80 17.04
C SER A 122 -7.14 2.99 15.70
N ASN A 123 -7.91 3.20 14.62
CA ASN A 123 -7.37 3.45 13.29
C ASN A 123 -6.51 4.71 13.22
N GLN A 124 -7.01 5.82 13.77
CA GLN A 124 -6.32 7.10 13.81
C GLN A 124 -5.01 7.01 14.61
N ALA A 125 -5.04 6.29 15.74
CA ALA A 125 -3.85 6.05 16.57
C ALA A 125 -2.76 5.31 15.79
N ALA A 126 -3.12 4.23 15.09
CA ALA A 126 -2.19 3.46 14.26
C ALA A 126 -1.61 4.30 13.11
N HIS A 127 -2.47 5.02 12.38
CA HIS A 127 -2.06 5.92 11.31
C HIS A 127 -1.06 6.99 11.78
N GLU A 128 -1.36 7.64 12.90
CA GLU A 128 -0.53 8.73 13.42
C GLU A 128 0.81 8.21 13.96
N ALA A 129 0.82 7.06 14.65
CA ALA A 129 2.05 6.43 15.11
C ALA A 129 2.99 6.11 13.94
N ILE A 130 2.45 5.50 12.88
CA ILE A 130 3.19 5.17 11.65
C ILE A 130 3.72 6.43 10.96
N ARG A 131 2.89 7.48 10.89
CA ARG A 131 3.29 8.76 10.30
C ARG A 131 4.48 9.36 11.05
N ILE A 132 4.42 9.44 12.38
CA ILE A 132 5.50 9.98 13.21
C ILE A 132 6.77 9.13 13.06
N ALA A 133 6.67 7.80 13.10
CA ALA A 133 7.81 6.90 12.92
C ALA A 133 8.48 7.10 11.56
N SER A 134 7.68 7.23 10.50
CA SER A 134 8.17 7.49 9.14
C SER A 134 8.87 8.85 9.03
N ASP A 135 8.32 9.89 9.66
CA ASP A 135 8.91 11.23 9.68
C ASP A 135 10.26 11.22 10.42
N GLN A 136 10.34 10.54 11.57
CA GLN A 136 11.59 10.41 12.34
C GLN A 136 12.66 9.63 11.58
N LYS A 137 12.28 8.50 10.97
CA LYS A 137 13.20 7.71 10.13
C LYS A 137 13.73 8.52 8.94
N SER A 138 12.87 9.35 8.35
CA SER A 138 13.26 10.24 7.24
C SER A 138 14.23 11.32 7.70
N ARG A 139 13.99 11.94 8.87
CA ARG A 139 14.89 12.94 9.46
C ARG A 139 16.25 12.35 9.79
N ARG A 140 16.28 11.17 10.43
CA ARG A 140 17.53 10.47 10.75
C ARG A 140 18.35 10.16 9.50
N ARG A 141 17.71 9.60 8.47
CA ARG A 141 18.36 9.32 7.19
C ARG A 141 18.89 10.59 6.52
N ASN A 142 18.16 11.70 6.59
CA ASN A 142 18.64 12.96 6.04
C ASN A 142 19.85 13.50 6.80
N GLY A 143 19.89 13.33 8.13
CA GLY A 143 21.07 13.64 8.94
C GLY A 143 22.29 12.81 8.54
N GLU A 144 22.12 11.49 8.41
CA GLU A 144 23.19 10.58 7.97
C GLU A 144 23.74 10.94 6.58
N VAL A 145 22.86 11.32 5.64
CA VAL A 145 23.27 11.78 4.31
C VAL A 145 24.05 13.10 4.39
N PHE A 146 23.64 14.02 5.27
CA PHE A 146 24.33 15.29 5.46
C PHE A 146 25.72 15.09 6.08
N ASP A 147 25.82 14.22 7.11
CA ASP A 147 27.10 13.88 7.75
C ASP A 147 28.05 13.18 6.75
N GLN A 148 27.53 12.30 5.89
CA GLN A 148 28.30 11.67 4.82
C GLN A 148 28.78 12.70 3.78
N ALA A 149 27.93 13.66 3.40
CA ALA A 149 28.31 14.71 2.45
C ALA A 149 29.41 15.63 3.01
N ILE A 150 29.36 15.97 4.30
CA ILE A 150 30.44 16.70 4.98
C ILE A 150 31.74 15.89 4.96
N SER A 151 31.67 14.59 5.29
CA SER A 151 32.86 13.73 5.31
C SER A 151 33.51 13.55 3.94
N VAL A 152 32.73 13.49 2.85
CA VAL A 152 33.24 13.32 1.49
C VAL A 152 33.82 14.60 0.92
N SER A 153 33.26 15.76 1.27
CA SER A 153 33.65 17.05 0.67
C SER A 153 34.96 17.60 1.24
N GLY A 154 35.48 17.01 2.32
CA GLY A 154 36.63 17.53 3.06
C GLY A 154 36.25 18.81 3.82
N GLU A 155 36.70 18.94 5.07
CA GLU A 155 36.42 20.14 5.89
C GLU A 155 36.98 21.44 5.26
N GLU A 156 37.95 21.31 4.35
CA GLU A 156 38.66 22.44 3.73
C GLU A 156 37.84 23.26 2.73
N HIS A 157 36.75 22.73 2.14
CA HIS A 157 35.94 23.47 1.16
C HIS A 157 34.63 24.06 1.70
N VAL A 158 34.20 23.67 2.91
CA VAL A 158 32.97 24.20 3.52
C VAL A 158 33.22 25.52 4.28
N ALA A 159 34.43 25.72 4.81
CA ALA A 159 34.79 26.96 5.49
C ALA A 159 34.99 28.17 4.54
N GLU A 160 35.45 27.94 3.31
CA GLU A 160 35.76 29.03 2.36
C GLU A 160 34.50 29.69 1.78
N SER A 161 33.33 29.05 1.88
CA SER A 161 32.04 29.64 1.47
C SER A 161 31.34 30.43 2.58
N ALA A 162 31.81 30.36 3.83
CA ALA A 162 31.19 31.05 4.97
C ALA A 162 31.73 32.48 5.22
N ASP A 163 32.83 32.87 4.58
CA ASP A 163 33.46 34.19 4.75
C ASP A 163 33.01 35.25 3.72
N ILE A 164 32.09 34.92 2.81
CA ILE A 164 31.50 35.87 1.84
C ILE A 164 30.12 36.33 2.29
N GLU A 165 29.92 36.75 3.55
CA GLU A 165 28.65 37.39 3.95
C GLU A 165 28.78 38.39 5.12
N GLY A 166 29.79 39.26 5.04
CA GLY A 166 29.81 40.50 5.81
C GLY A 166 29.02 41.62 5.11
N ARG A 167 27.67 41.56 5.09
CA ARG A 167 26.77 42.74 4.97
C ARG A 167 25.27 42.39 5.03
N GLY A 168 24.67 42.71 6.18
CA GLY A 168 23.37 43.40 6.24
C GLY A 168 22.08 42.57 6.11
N ASN A 169 21.56 42.10 7.25
CA ASN A 169 20.17 42.14 7.76
C ASN A 169 18.92 42.19 6.83
N ALA A 170 18.99 41.78 5.57
CA ALA A 170 17.84 41.74 4.64
C ALA A 170 17.52 40.33 4.10
N THR A 171 18.22 39.28 4.53
CA THR A 171 18.18 37.96 3.90
C THR A 171 17.61 36.83 4.76
N ARG A 172 16.94 37.12 5.89
CA ARG A 172 16.19 36.07 6.60
C ARG A 172 14.94 35.61 5.83
N ASP A 173 14.38 36.46 4.96
CA ASP A 173 13.26 36.09 4.07
C ASP A 173 13.72 35.54 2.71
N ALA A 174 14.98 35.77 2.31
CA ALA A 174 15.54 35.26 1.04
C ALA A 174 16.15 33.85 1.17
N LEU A 175 16.67 33.48 2.35
CA LEU A 175 17.21 32.15 2.63
C LEU A 175 16.14 31.06 2.77
N ASN A 176 14.85 31.42 2.74
CA ASN A 176 13.74 30.45 2.70
C ASN A 176 13.27 30.11 1.27
N TRP A 177 13.83 30.75 0.23
CA TRP A 177 13.44 30.48 -1.17
C TRP A 177 14.50 29.67 -1.94
N THR A 178 15.80 29.95 -1.79
CA THR A 178 16.84 29.29 -2.62
C THR A 178 17.23 27.88 -2.15
N ALA A 179 16.87 27.46 -0.93
CA ALA A 179 17.02 26.06 -0.47
C ALA A 179 15.91 25.11 -0.98
N ARG A 180 14.99 25.58 -1.84
CA ARG A 180 13.95 24.76 -2.48
C ARG A 180 14.37 24.19 -3.84
N GLU A 181 15.50 24.58 -4.40
CA GLU A 181 16.00 23.98 -5.64
C GLU A 181 17.00 22.86 -5.31
N ALA A 182 16.57 21.64 -5.65
CA ALA A 182 17.33 20.39 -5.59
C ALA A 182 17.72 19.89 -4.18
N ILE A 183 16.73 19.63 -3.31
CA ILE A 183 16.92 18.57 -2.29
C ILE A 183 17.07 17.24 -3.07
N PRO A 184 18.23 16.57 -3.05
CA PRO A 184 18.38 15.26 -3.66
C PRO A 184 17.39 14.33 -2.98
N CYS A 185 16.48 13.78 -3.78
CA CYS A 185 15.40 12.96 -3.30
C CYS A 185 15.95 11.66 -2.70
N ALA A 186 16.14 11.62 -1.38
CA ALA A 186 16.42 10.50 -0.46
C ALA A 186 16.86 9.13 -1.07
N PRO A 187 17.91 8.47 -0.52
CA PRO A 187 18.56 7.29 -1.13
C PRO A 187 17.64 6.08 -1.34
N ALA A 188 16.50 5.98 -0.66
CA ALA A 188 15.52 4.91 -0.91
C ALA A 188 14.74 5.09 -2.23
N ARG A 189 14.51 6.34 -2.68
CA ARG A 189 13.97 6.59 -4.03
C ARG A 189 15.04 6.35 -5.09
N GLN A 190 16.30 6.60 -4.75
CA GLN A 190 17.43 6.37 -5.62
C GLN A 190 17.64 4.87 -5.87
N SER A 191 17.68 4.04 -4.83
CA SER A 191 17.79 2.57 -4.99
C SER A 191 16.66 1.97 -5.83
N ARG A 192 15.42 2.45 -5.67
CA ARG A 192 14.30 1.96 -6.50
C ARG A 192 14.41 2.41 -7.97
N ARG A 193 14.90 3.62 -8.22
CA ARG A 193 15.15 4.11 -9.58
C ARG A 193 16.27 3.30 -10.22
N GLU A 194 17.36 3.06 -9.48
CA GLU A 194 18.49 2.26 -9.92
C GLU A 194 18.07 0.83 -10.28
N SER A 195 17.27 0.16 -9.45
CA SER A 195 16.77 -1.18 -9.79
C SER A 195 15.83 -1.19 -10.99
N ASN A 196 14.99 -0.16 -11.15
CA ASN A 196 14.14 -0.04 -12.34
C ASN A 196 14.96 0.20 -13.61
N ASP A 197 15.99 1.02 -13.53
CA ASP A 197 16.92 1.28 -14.63
C ASP A 197 17.71 0.01 -14.99
N GLU A 198 18.13 -0.78 -13.99
CA GLU A 198 18.76 -2.09 -14.21
C GLU A 198 17.83 -3.07 -14.94
N VAL A 199 16.55 -3.14 -14.54
CA VAL A 199 15.56 -3.95 -15.27
C VAL A 199 15.36 -3.42 -16.68
N PHE A 200 15.31 -2.10 -16.87
CA PHE A 200 15.17 -1.49 -18.19
C PHE A 200 16.34 -1.86 -19.11
N ASP A 201 17.57 -1.71 -18.66
CA ASP A 201 18.77 -2.06 -19.40
C ASP A 201 18.79 -3.55 -19.76
N ARG A 202 18.35 -4.40 -18.83
CA ARG A 202 18.22 -5.84 -19.07
C ARG A 202 17.17 -6.14 -20.13
N VAL A 203 16.01 -5.52 -20.07
CA VAL A 203 14.91 -5.71 -21.03
C VAL A 203 15.31 -5.20 -22.42
N ILE A 204 15.99 -4.05 -22.52
CA ILE A 204 16.58 -3.58 -23.79
C ILE A 204 17.54 -4.60 -24.37
N ARG A 205 18.46 -5.13 -23.55
CA ARG A 205 19.44 -6.11 -24.01
C ARG A 205 18.78 -7.36 -24.60
N VAL A 206 17.68 -7.80 -24.00
CA VAL A 206 16.94 -8.99 -24.46
C VAL A 206 16.10 -8.67 -25.71
N PHE A 207 15.35 -7.58 -25.72
CA PHE A 207 14.30 -7.37 -26.74
C PHE A 207 14.64 -6.35 -27.83
N GLY A 208 15.75 -5.62 -27.72
CA GLY A 208 16.10 -4.51 -28.61
C GLY A 208 15.46 -3.20 -28.15
N GLU A 209 16.19 -2.10 -28.27
CA GLU A 209 15.75 -0.78 -27.82
C GLU A 209 14.47 -0.32 -28.52
N GLU A 210 14.33 -0.65 -29.81
CA GLU A 210 13.17 -0.31 -30.63
C GLU A 210 11.85 -0.95 -30.17
N SER A 211 11.95 -2.05 -29.43
CA SER A 211 10.78 -2.82 -28.95
C SER A 211 10.40 -2.47 -27.52
N VAL A 212 11.17 -1.63 -26.82
CA VAL A 212 11.04 -1.41 -25.37
C VAL A 212 10.77 0.06 -25.06
N ALA A 213 9.63 0.33 -24.41
CA ALA A 213 9.32 1.64 -23.84
C ALA A 213 9.65 1.67 -22.35
N LYS A 214 10.42 2.68 -21.90
CA LYS A 214 10.81 2.85 -20.49
C LYS A 214 9.60 2.97 -19.56
N SER A 215 8.58 3.69 -20.00
CA SER A 215 7.28 3.69 -19.34
C SER A 215 6.17 3.94 -20.35
N ALA A 216 5.02 3.31 -20.13
CA ALA A 216 3.80 3.57 -20.89
C ALA A 216 2.58 3.59 -19.95
N GLU A 217 1.57 4.36 -20.32
CA GLU A 217 0.28 4.32 -19.63
C GLU A 217 -0.54 3.14 -20.17
N ILE A 218 -0.93 2.24 -19.28
CA ILE A 218 -1.70 1.03 -19.59
C ILE A 218 -3.05 1.16 -18.92
N LYS A 219 -4.12 1.05 -19.71
CA LYS A 219 -5.49 1.12 -19.19
C LYS A 219 -5.81 -0.17 -18.43
N GLY A 220 -6.08 -0.07 -17.13
CA GLY A 220 -6.68 -1.16 -16.36
C GLY A 220 -8.20 -1.15 -16.47
N ARG A 221 -8.87 -2.08 -15.81
CA ARG A 221 -10.34 -2.12 -15.77
C ARG A 221 -10.91 -0.91 -15.04
N SER A 222 -10.22 -0.46 -13.99
CA SER A 222 -10.72 0.54 -13.05
C SER A 222 -9.98 1.86 -13.17
N THR A 223 -8.67 1.83 -13.43
CA THR A 223 -7.83 3.02 -13.55
C THR A 223 -6.73 2.84 -14.61
N ALA A 224 -6.12 3.94 -15.04
CA ALA A 224 -4.91 3.90 -15.86
C ALA A 224 -3.66 3.77 -14.98
N TRP A 225 -2.70 2.96 -15.41
CA TRP A 225 -1.48 2.65 -14.68
C TRP A 225 -0.25 3.05 -15.49
N LYS A 226 0.69 3.76 -14.86
CA LYS A 226 2.00 4.00 -15.47
C LYS A 226 2.89 2.77 -15.26
N ALA A 227 2.95 1.91 -16.26
CA ALA A 227 3.79 0.72 -16.27
C ALA A 227 5.20 1.05 -16.76
N HIS A 228 6.21 0.35 -16.23
CA HIS A 228 7.61 0.44 -16.64
C HIS A 228 8.00 -0.76 -17.49
N ASN A 229 9.03 -0.56 -18.33
CA ASN A 229 9.66 -1.59 -19.14
C ASN A 229 8.64 -2.40 -19.96
N VAL A 230 7.89 -1.68 -20.80
CA VAL A 230 6.85 -2.26 -21.64
C VAL A 230 7.45 -2.69 -22.98
N VAL A 231 7.34 -3.97 -23.30
CA VAL A 231 7.87 -4.58 -24.51
C VAL A 231 6.74 -4.81 -25.50
N THR A 232 6.93 -4.38 -26.75
CA THR A 232 6.04 -4.72 -27.86
C THR A 232 6.65 -5.88 -28.63
N LEU A 233 6.01 -7.05 -28.58
CA LEU A 233 6.47 -8.24 -29.30
C LEU A 233 6.13 -8.15 -30.79
N PRO A 234 6.80 -8.92 -31.68
CA PRO A 234 6.49 -8.96 -33.11
C PRO A 234 5.02 -9.32 -33.42
N SER A 235 4.39 -10.11 -32.53
CA SER A 235 2.96 -10.44 -32.59
C SER A 235 2.02 -9.27 -32.25
N ARG A 236 2.57 -8.09 -31.93
CA ARG A 236 1.87 -6.91 -31.36
C ARG A 236 1.28 -7.16 -29.97
N HIS A 237 1.66 -8.24 -29.30
CA HIS A 237 1.34 -8.44 -27.88
C HIS A 237 2.27 -7.59 -27.02
N LEU A 238 1.78 -7.20 -25.85
CA LEU A 238 2.58 -6.44 -24.89
C LEU A 238 3.05 -7.36 -23.77
N ALA A 239 4.28 -7.14 -23.31
CA ALA A 239 4.80 -7.71 -22.08
C ALA A 239 5.27 -6.58 -21.15
N ILE A 240 4.85 -6.61 -19.89
CA ILE A 240 5.19 -5.61 -18.89
C ILE A 240 6.16 -6.23 -17.88
N PHE A 241 7.29 -5.57 -17.63
CA PHE A 241 8.30 -6.00 -16.65
C PHE A 241 8.46 -4.97 -15.53
N GLU A 242 7.89 -5.25 -14.37
CA GLU A 242 7.86 -4.29 -13.27
C GLU A 242 8.68 -4.77 -12.08
N TYR A 243 9.66 -3.95 -11.68
CA TYR A 243 10.46 -4.27 -10.51
C TYR A 243 9.63 -4.17 -9.23
N MET A 244 9.82 -5.15 -8.37
CA MET A 244 9.11 -5.30 -7.10
C MET A 244 10.12 -5.66 -6.01
N THR A 245 10.01 -4.96 -4.89
CA THR A 245 10.82 -5.24 -3.69
C THR A 245 10.04 -6.16 -2.76
N GLU A 246 10.70 -6.77 -1.79
CA GLU A 246 10.08 -7.60 -0.74
C GLU A 246 9.12 -6.82 0.18
N HIS A 247 9.21 -5.49 0.16
CA HIS A 247 8.41 -4.61 1.01
C HIS A 247 6.91 -4.73 0.67
N HIS A 248 6.07 -4.84 1.69
CA HIS A 248 4.62 -5.07 1.57
C HIS A 248 3.94 -4.05 0.64
N ASN A 249 4.22 -2.76 0.80
CA ASN A 249 3.67 -1.71 -0.08
C ASN A 249 4.01 -1.93 -1.57
N SER A 250 5.20 -2.46 -1.88
CA SER A 250 5.61 -2.75 -3.25
C SER A 250 4.80 -3.92 -3.81
N VAL A 251 4.69 -5.00 -3.03
CA VAL A 251 3.90 -6.19 -3.35
C VAL A 251 2.43 -5.85 -3.58
N SER A 252 1.79 -5.16 -2.63
CA SER A 252 0.37 -4.79 -2.72
C SER A 252 0.11 -3.89 -3.92
N ASN A 253 0.94 -2.86 -4.14
CA ASN A 253 0.78 -1.96 -5.28
C ASN A 253 0.91 -2.70 -6.62
N LYS A 254 1.89 -3.62 -6.76
CA LYS A 254 2.05 -4.41 -7.99
C LYS A 254 0.93 -5.42 -8.18
N PHE A 255 0.46 -6.05 -7.10
CA PHE A 255 -0.70 -6.93 -7.14
C PHE A 255 -1.95 -6.22 -7.67
N PHE A 256 -2.27 -5.04 -7.13
CA PHE A 256 -3.43 -4.26 -7.59
C PHE A 256 -3.32 -3.85 -9.05
N MET A 257 -2.16 -3.32 -9.46
CA MET A 257 -1.89 -2.95 -10.85
C MET A 257 -2.07 -4.14 -11.80
N PHE A 258 -1.44 -5.28 -11.52
CA PHE A 258 -1.53 -6.46 -12.38
C PHE A 258 -2.93 -7.07 -12.39
N SER A 259 -3.61 -7.13 -11.26
CA SER A 259 -4.98 -7.62 -11.17
C SER A 259 -5.95 -6.77 -12.01
N ASP A 260 -5.79 -5.44 -11.96
CA ASP A 260 -6.62 -4.51 -12.72
C ASP A 260 -6.33 -4.54 -14.22
N ILE A 261 -5.05 -4.59 -14.63
CA ILE A 261 -4.64 -4.72 -16.04
C ILE A 261 -5.12 -6.05 -16.61
N ARG A 262 -4.92 -7.16 -15.90
CA ARG A 262 -5.32 -8.49 -16.37
C ARG A 262 -6.81 -8.61 -16.63
N LYS A 263 -7.64 -7.97 -15.78
CA LYS A 263 -9.10 -7.94 -15.96
C LYS A 263 -9.54 -7.14 -17.20
N ALA A 264 -8.71 -6.22 -17.68
CA ALA A 264 -8.98 -5.45 -18.90
C ALA A 264 -8.34 -6.08 -20.15
N HIS A 265 -7.21 -6.77 -20.00
CA HIS A 265 -6.38 -7.23 -21.09
C HIS A 265 -5.82 -8.63 -20.82
N GLU A 266 -6.44 -9.66 -21.41
CA GLU A 266 -5.97 -11.05 -21.28
C GLU A 266 -4.72 -11.35 -22.12
N THR A 267 -4.43 -10.51 -23.12
CA THR A 267 -3.32 -10.70 -24.07
C THR A 267 -2.00 -10.06 -23.62
N ILE A 268 -1.97 -9.38 -22.46
CA ILE A 268 -0.75 -8.75 -21.96
C ILE A 268 -0.04 -9.74 -21.02
N SER A 269 1.23 -10.02 -21.28
CA SER A 269 2.07 -10.77 -20.34
C SER A 269 2.50 -9.85 -19.20
N LEU A 270 2.18 -10.24 -17.96
CA LEU A 270 2.49 -9.47 -16.75
C LEU A 270 3.61 -10.16 -15.99
N ASN A 271 4.74 -9.46 -15.82
CA ASN A 271 5.96 -10.01 -15.25
C ASN A 271 6.46 -9.13 -14.10
N ALA A 272 6.51 -9.70 -12.90
CA ALA A 272 7.08 -9.11 -11.71
C ALA A 272 8.56 -9.50 -11.62
N VAL A 273 9.45 -8.50 -11.73
CA VAL A 273 10.90 -8.71 -11.61
C VAL A 273 11.31 -8.44 -10.17
N VAL A 274 12.02 -9.39 -9.56
CA VAL A 274 12.50 -9.29 -8.17
C VAL A 274 13.98 -9.58 -8.08
N ALA A 275 14.66 -9.13 -7.03
CA ALA A 275 16.07 -9.47 -6.81
C ALA A 275 16.24 -11.01 -6.74
N ASP A 276 15.47 -11.63 -5.85
CA ASP A 276 15.41 -13.08 -5.67
C ASP A 276 13.96 -13.47 -5.32
N VAL A 277 13.45 -14.50 -6.00
CA VAL A 277 12.10 -15.03 -5.77
C VAL A 277 11.98 -15.66 -4.39
N ALA A 278 13.06 -16.24 -3.86
CA ALA A 278 13.06 -16.87 -2.54
C ALA A 278 12.79 -15.86 -1.40
N LEU A 279 13.24 -14.61 -1.55
CA LEU A 279 13.08 -13.55 -0.55
C LEU A 279 11.63 -13.10 -0.37
N LEU A 280 10.74 -13.36 -1.33
CA LEU A 280 9.32 -13.02 -1.20
C LEU A 280 8.59 -13.89 -0.17
N GLY A 281 9.10 -15.10 0.11
CA GLY A 281 8.48 -16.04 1.04
C GLY A 281 6.99 -16.29 0.71
N PRO A 282 6.06 -16.22 1.68
CA PRO A 282 4.63 -16.42 1.45
C PRO A 282 3.98 -15.44 0.45
N LYS A 283 4.57 -14.26 0.24
CA LYS A 283 4.04 -13.24 -0.69
C LYS A 283 4.15 -13.67 -2.16
N THR A 284 5.01 -14.64 -2.43
CA THR A 284 5.18 -15.25 -3.75
C THR A 284 3.85 -15.70 -4.33
N GLN A 285 3.01 -16.36 -3.53
CA GLN A 285 1.73 -16.89 -4.02
C GLN A 285 0.79 -15.76 -4.47
N ILE A 286 0.70 -14.68 -3.68
CA ILE A 286 -0.16 -13.53 -3.96
C ILE A 286 0.18 -12.93 -5.33
N VAL A 287 1.46 -12.73 -5.61
CA VAL A 287 1.91 -12.13 -6.88
C VAL A 287 1.84 -13.14 -8.03
N ALA A 288 2.19 -14.40 -7.77
CA ALA A 288 2.10 -15.49 -8.75
C ALA A 288 0.66 -15.74 -9.21
N ASP A 289 -0.35 -15.31 -8.46
CA ASP A 289 -1.74 -15.41 -8.89
C ASP A 289 -2.07 -14.41 -9.99
N VAL A 290 -1.35 -13.29 -10.11
CA VAL A 290 -1.64 -12.20 -11.07
C VAL A 290 -0.58 -11.99 -12.15
N ALA A 291 0.67 -12.39 -11.90
CA ALA A 291 1.81 -12.17 -12.79
C ALA A 291 2.79 -13.36 -12.76
N ASN A 292 3.69 -13.42 -13.74
CA ASN A 292 4.86 -14.30 -13.71
C ASN A 292 5.95 -13.67 -12.82
N LEU A 293 6.72 -14.48 -12.10
CA LEU A 293 7.82 -14.02 -11.25
C LEU A 293 9.16 -14.35 -11.91
N ILE A 294 10.03 -13.34 -12.02
CA ILE A 294 11.33 -13.45 -12.67
C ILE A 294 12.39 -12.83 -11.76
N SER A 295 13.50 -13.53 -11.52
CA SER A 295 14.66 -12.90 -10.87
C SER A 295 15.32 -11.92 -11.85
N ILE A 296 15.81 -10.79 -11.35
CA ILE A 296 16.57 -9.82 -12.15
C ILE A 296 17.77 -10.47 -12.84
N ASN A 297 18.35 -11.49 -12.20
CA ASN A 297 19.49 -12.27 -12.68
C ASN A 297 19.11 -13.41 -13.65
N ALA A 298 17.83 -13.57 -14.00
CA ALA A 298 17.37 -14.60 -14.92
C ALA A 298 18.03 -14.46 -16.31
N GLY A 299 18.26 -15.60 -16.97
CA GLY A 299 18.84 -15.63 -18.31
C GLY A 299 17.90 -15.03 -19.36
N GLU A 300 18.45 -14.58 -20.50
CA GLU A 300 17.67 -13.96 -21.58
C GLU A 300 16.55 -14.87 -22.11
N VAL A 301 16.80 -16.17 -22.17
CA VAL A 301 15.82 -17.20 -22.56
C VAL A 301 14.60 -17.18 -21.64
N GLN A 302 14.79 -16.96 -20.33
CA GLN A 302 13.67 -16.89 -19.38
C GLN A 302 12.86 -15.62 -19.57
N TYR A 303 13.49 -14.47 -19.80
CA TYR A 303 12.78 -13.23 -20.12
C TYR A 303 11.91 -13.39 -21.37
N ARG A 304 12.45 -13.97 -22.45
CA ARG A 304 11.68 -14.25 -23.68
C ARG A 304 10.53 -15.21 -23.41
N HIS A 305 10.81 -16.31 -22.72
CA HIS A 305 9.80 -17.31 -22.36
C HIS A 305 8.62 -16.67 -21.61
N TYR A 306 8.90 -15.84 -20.61
CA TYR A 306 7.84 -15.19 -19.84
C TYR A 306 7.13 -14.06 -20.59
N ALA A 307 7.83 -13.33 -21.48
CA ALA A 307 7.19 -12.35 -22.36
C ALA A 307 6.15 -13.01 -23.28
N GLU A 308 6.46 -14.20 -23.80
CA GLU A 308 5.60 -14.97 -24.70
C GLU A 308 4.56 -15.83 -23.95
N ALA A 309 4.80 -16.11 -22.67
CA ALA A 309 3.89 -16.87 -21.82
C ALA A 309 2.61 -16.07 -21.55
N LEU A 310 1.68 -16.15 -22.49
CA LEU A 310 0.28 -15.87 -22.20
C LEU A 310 -0.18 -16.93 -21.21
N ARG A 311 -0.46 -16.49 -19.97
CA ARG A 311 -1.20 -17.34 -19.04
C ARG A 311 -2.56 -17.59 -19.68
N THR A 312 -2.67 -18.75 -20.31
CA THR A 312 -3.94 -19.24 -20.83
C THR A 312 -4.75 -19.62 -19.60
N ALA A 313 -5.54 -18.68 -19.08
CA ALA A 313 -6.36 -18.86 -17.89
C ALA A 313 -7.31 -20.08 -18.00
N ALA A 314 -7.53 -20.57 -19.22
CA ALA A 314 -8.32 -21.75 -19.50
C ALA A 314 -7.69 -23.10 -19.08
N SER A 315 -6.38 -23.20 -18.79
CA SER A 315 -5.75 -24.52 -18.56
C SER A 315 -5.78 -25.03 -17.11
N ARG A 316 -6.20 -24.23 -16.11
CA ARG A 316 -6.18 -24.64 -14.70
C ARG A 316 -7.52 -25.10 -14.13
N HIS A 317 -8.64 -24.81 -14.79
CA HIS A 317 -9.95 -25.35 -14.37
C HIS A 317 -10.32 -26.71 -15.01
N ALA A 318 -9.55 -27.19 -15.98
CA ALA A 318 -9.83 -28.47 -16.63
C ALA A 318 -9.31 -29.71 -15.87
N THR A 319 -8.45 -29.54 -14.86
CA THR A 319 -7.79 -30.68 -14.18
C THR A 319 -8.46 -31.09 -12.87
N ASP A 320 -9.43 -30.32 -12.36
CA ASP A 320 -9.99 -30.51 -11.01
C ASP A 320 -11.45 -31.01 -11.00
N SER A 321 -11.91 -31.57 -12.13
CA SER A 321 -13.27 -32.17 -12.27
C SER A 321 -13.24 -33.67 -12.57
N ARG A 322 -12.11 -34.35 -12.31
CA ARG A 322 -11.98 -35.81 -12.38
C ARG A 322 -11.33 -36.38 -11.12
N THR A 323 -12.02 -36.28 -9.99
CA THR A 323 -11.89 -37.19 -8.83
C THR A 323 -13.18 -37.19 -8.05
#